data_AF-A0A2X2J0T0-F1
#
_entry.id   AF-A0A2X2J0T0-F1
#
_cell.length_a   1.000
_cell.length_b   1.000
_cell.length_c   1.000
_cell.angle_alpha   90.00
_cell.angle_beta   90.00
_cell.angle_gamma   90.00
#
_symmetry.space_group_name_H-M   'P 1'
#
loop_
_entity.id
_entity.type
_entity.pdbx_description
1 polymer ?
#
loop_
_entity_poly.entity_id
_entity_poly.type
_entity_poly.pdbx_seq_one_letter_code
_entity_poly.pdbx_strand_id
1 'polypeptide(L)'
;MAKTKQIIVIGSVVALVAVLLAQPIKGLVNKEKQTAAASESKPSNEVNLENISSMTKQGLDASLVKEISDIEGQVAKASGEDKIKLLQQLANKWDDVAKPAPQAFIYEEMAKVSPKFEYWLKAGNAYRAAYTNLQDSTLAQALNQNAIHAYEAALKANTSSLDAKTGLGAAMVSGTNNPMAGIALLREVVAADPKNLEANKTLGLFSLQSRQFDKAIERFKTVIDQKPDAESYFYLATGYENIGMKKEAVTAFQKSKELAADPSLSQFIDRKIAELSK
;
A
#
# COMPACT_ATOMS: atom_id res chain seq x y z
N MET A 1 -4.37 -53.44 32.24
CA MET A 1 -4.38 -52.01 32.64
C MET A 1 -4.04 -51.02 31.51
N ALA A 2 -3.39 -51.40 30.39
CA ALA A 2 -3.02 -50.45 29.33
C ALA A 2 -4.20 -50.06 28.38
N LYS A 3 -5.12 -50.99 28.06
CA LYS A 3 -6.25 -50.70 27.14
C LYS A 3 -7.27 -49.72 27.71
N THR A 4 -7.53 -49.75 29.02
CA THR A 4 -8.46 -48.82 29.69
C THR A 4 -7.92 -47.39 29.70
N LYS A 5 -6.60 -47.21 29.84
CA LYS A 5 -5.97 -45.87 29.80
C LYS A 5 -5.99 -45.25 28.39
N GLN A 6 -5.84 -46.06 27.34
CA GLN A 6 -5.97 -45.59 25.95
C GLN A 6 -7.40 -45.15 25.60
N ILE A 7 -8.42 -45.86 26.08
CA ILE A 7 -9.83 -45.49 25.82
C ILE A 7 -10.18 -44.16 26.52
N ILE A 8 -9.65 -43.92 27.72
CA ILE A 8 -9.87 -42.65 28.43
C ILE A 8 -9.16 -41.48 27.72
N VAL A 9 -7.96 -41.69 27.19
CA VAL A 9 -7.23 -40.66 26.43
C VAL A 9 -7.89 -40.38 25.08
N ILE A 10 -8.37 -41.40 24.36
CA ILE A 10 -9.07 -41.20 23.08
C ILE A 10 -10.42 -40.51 23.30
N GLY A 11 -11.17 -40.90 24.34
CA GLY A 11 -12.44 -40.24 24.69
C GLY A 11 -12.29 -38.77 25.07
N SER A 12 -11.20 -38.41 25.75
CA SER A 12 -10.92 -37.02 26.13
C SER A 12 -10.46 -36.16 24.95
N VAL A 13 -9.73 -36.73 23.98
CA VAL A 13 -9.36 -36.03 22.73
C VAL A 13 -10.58 -35.79 21.84
N VAL A 14 -11.49 -36.76 21.71
CA VAL A 14 -12.72 -36.59 20.92
C VAL A 14 -13.66 -35.55 21.55
N ALA A 15 -13.78 -35.53 22.88
CA ALA A 15 -14.56 -34.51 23.58
C ALA A 15 -13.96 -33.10 23.42
N LEU A 16 -12.64 -32.95 23.44
CA LEU A 16 -11.96 -31.67 23.20
C LEU A 16 -12.14 -31.16 21.76
N VAL A 17 -12.10 -32.04 20.76
CA VAL A 17 -12.34 -31.67 19.35
C VAL A 17 -13.81 -31.28 19.13
N ALA A 18 -14.76 -31.98 19.76
CA ALA A 18 -16.18 -31.61 19.70
C ALA A 18 -16.46 -30.24 20.36
N VAL A 19 -15.79 -29.91 21.46
CA VAL A 19 -15.88 -28.59 22.11
C VAL A 19 -15.26 -27.50 21.23
N LEU A 20 -14.14 -27.76 20.57
CA LEU A 20 -13.51 -26.80 19.66
C LEU A 20 -14.35 -26.53 18.39
N LEU A 21 -15.06 -27.54 17.88
CA LEU A 21 -15.97 -27.39 16.74
C LEU A 21 -17.33 -26.76 17.12
N ALA A 22 -17.71 -26.83 18.40
CA ALA A 22 -18.94 -26.23 18.91
C ALA A 22 -18.76 -24.76 19.34
N GLN A 23 -17.52 -24.23 19.36
CA GLN A 23 -17.32 -22.81 19.58
C GLN A 23 -17.68 -22.02 18.31
N PRO A 24 -18.52 -20.97 18.42
CA PRO A 24 -18.88 -20.15 17.26
C PRO A 24 -17.62 -19.46 16.71
N ILE A 25 -17.28 -19.78 15.47
CA ILE A 25 -16.16 -19.19 14.75
C ILE A 25 -16.46 -17.69 14.58
N LYS A 26 -15.77 -16.81 15.31
CA LYS A 26 -15.77 -15.37 15.04
C LYS A 26 -15.18 -15.14 13.65
N GLY A 27 -16.01 -14.82 12.66
CA GLY A 27 -15.53 -14.42 11.33
C GLY A 27 -16.42 -14.74 10.13
N LEU A 28 -17.57 -15.38 10.28
CA LEU A 28 -18.51 -15.61 9.18
C LEU A 28 -19.79 -14.79 9.38
N VAL A 29 -19.91 -13.71 8.61
CA VAL A 29 -21.12 -12.88 8.53
C VAL A 29 -22.18 -13.63 7.73
N ASN A 30 -23.24 -14.10 8.41
CA ASN A 30 -24.50 -14.43 7.75
C ASN A 30 -25.22 -13.13 7.38
N LYS A 31 -25.40 -12.89 6.08
CA LYS A 31 -26.38 -11.93 5.58
C LYS A 31 -27.76 -12.53 5.78
N GLU A 32 -28.57 -11.95 6.67
CA GLU A 32 -30.00 -11.75 6.40
C GLU A 32 -30.66 -10.76 7.38
N LYS A 33 -31.24 -9.70 6.79
CA LYS A 33 -32.34 -8.81 7.22
C LYS A 33 -32.42 -8.36 8.69
N GLN A 34 -32.13 -7.07 8.89
CA GLN A 34 -32.93 -6.20 9.76
C GLN A 34 -33.20 -4.85 9.08
N THR A 35 -34.43 -4.68 8.62
CA THR A 35 -35.11 -3.39 8.49
C THR A 35 -35.49 -2.89 9.87
N ALA A 36 -35.04 -1.70 10.26
CA ALA A 36 -35.82 -0.68 10.97
C ALA A 36 -34.93 0.54 11.26
N ALA A 37 -35.48 1.72 10.99
CA ALA A 37 -34.87 3.00 11.26
C ALA A 37 -34.72 3.25 12.76
N ALA A 38 -33.54 3.73 13.17
CA ALA A 38 -33.35 4.56 14.34
C ALA A 38 -32.12 5.43 14.11
N SER A 39 -32.35 6.74 14.10
CA SER A 39 -31.33 7.78 14.12
C SER A 39 -30.59 7.71 15.46
N GLU A 40 -29.40 7.15 15.46
CA GLU A 40 -28.42 7.32 16.53
C GLU A 40 -27.06 7.62 15.89
N SER A 41 -26.65 8.88 15.99
CA SER A 41 -25.30 9.35 15.67
C SER A 41 -24.31 8.73 16.65
N LYS A 42 -23.75 7.57 16.28
CA LYS A 42 -22.48 7.11 16.84
C LYS A 42 -21.35 7.95 16.23
N PRO A 43 -20.34 8.37 17.00
CA PRO A 43 -19.11 8.85 16.41
C PRO A 43 -18.49 7.66 15.68
N SER A 44 -18.62 7.60 14.36
CA SER A 44 -17.96 6.57 13.58
C SER A 44 -16.47 6.87 13.60
N ASN A 45 -15.67 5.94 14.14
CA ASN A 45 -14.24 5.83 13.85
C ASN A 45 -14.01 5.45 12.37
N GLU A 46 -14.86 5.92 11.44
CA GLU A 46 -14.70 5.72 10.02
C GLU A 46 -13.61 6.64 9.50
N VAL A 47 -12.68 6.05 8.77
CA VAL A 47 -11.68 6.77 8.01
C VAL A 47 -12.39 7.43 6.83
N ASN A 48 -12.63 8.74 6.93
CA ASN A 48 -13.32 9.54 5.93
C ASN A 48 -12.62 10.89 5.71
N LEU A 49 -13.04 11.64 4.67
CA LEU A 49 -12.42 12.91 4.31
C LEU A 49 -12.45 13.93 5.45
N GLU A 50 -13.59 14.06 6.15
CA GLU A 50 -13.77 15.06 7.21
C GLU A 50 -12.80 14.83 8.36
N ASN A 51 -12.73 13.59 8.87
CA ASN A 51 -11.83 13.22 9.95
C ASN A 51 -10.37 13.37 9.53
N ILE A 52 -10.01 12.88 8.34
CA ILE A 52 -8.63 12.92 7.84
C ILE A 52 -8.17 14.35 7.55
N SER A 53 -9.02 15.18 6.96
CA SER A 53 -8.75 16.60 6.77
C SER A 53 -8.56 17.30 8.11
N SER A 54 -9.50 17.14 9.04
CA SER A 54 -9.45 17.77 10.37
C SER A 54 -8.17 17.43 11.13
N MET A 55 -7.80 16.14 11.18
CA MET A 55 -6.55 15.68 11.78
C MET A 55 -5.33 16.30 11.09
N THR A 56 -5.32 16.32 9.75
CA THR A 56 -4.17 16.84 8.98
C THR A 56 -3.99 18.35 9.14
N LYS A 57 -5.10 19.10 9.27
CA LYS A 57 -5.09 20.57 9.49
C LYS A 57 -4.40 20.99 10.79
N GLN A 58 -4.35 20.13 11.82
CA GLN A 58 -3.72 20.46 13.11
C GLN A 58 -2.22 20.77 12.99
N GLY A 59 -1.56 20.30 11.93
CA GLY A 59 -0.14 20.55 11.67
C GLY A 59 0.15 21.66 10.65
N LEU A 60 -0.85 22.45 10.25
CA LEU A 60 -0.72 23.46 9.19
C LEU A 60 -0.79 24.90 9.74
N ASP A 61 -0.31 25.84 8.92
CA ASP A 61 -0.47 27.28 9.15
C ASP A 61 -1.96 27.70 9.15
N ALA A 62 -2.30 28.71 9.94
CA ALA A 62 -3.66 29.20 10.10
C ALA A 62 -4.26 29.76 8.80
N SER A 63 -3.46 30.40 7.93
CA SER A 63 -3.94 30.88 6.63
C SER A 63 -4.35 29.71 5.73
N LEU A 64 -3.49 28.69 5.62
CA LEU A 64 -3.79 27.47 4.87
C LEU A 64 -5.01 26.73 5.42
N VAL A 65 -5.11 26.60 6.75
CA VAL A 65 -6.27 25.98 7.42
C VAL A 65 -7.56 26.71 7.05
N LYS A 66 -7.54 28.04 7.01
CA LYS A 66 -8.69 28.86 6.61
C LYS A 66 -9.06 28.62 5.15
N GLU A 67 -8.09 28.71 4.23
CA GLU A 67 -8.33 28.49 2.79
C GLU A 67 -8.92 27.10 2.51
N ILE A 68 -8.36 26.06 3.12
CA ILE A 68 -8.86 24.68 2.99
C ILE A 68 -10.29 24.58 3.52
N SER A 69 -10.56 25.14 4.70
CA SER A 69 -11.89 25.09 5.33
C SER A 69 -12.94 25.86 4.53
N ASP A 70 -12.55 26.98 3.90
CA ASP A 70 -13.43 27.77 3.04
C ASP A 70 -13.81 27.00 1.76
N ILE A 71 -12.88 26.25 1.17
CA ILE A 71 -13.16 25.38 0.01
C ILE A 71 -14.03 24.19 0.43
N GLU A 72 -13.75 23.55 1.56
CA GLU A 72 -14.56 22.44 2.11
C GLU A 72 -16.03 22.87 2.33
N GLY A 73 -16.24 24.08 2.87
CA GLY A 73 -17.56 24.66 3.05
C GLY A 73 -18.31 24.93 1.73
N GLN A 74 -17.58 25.21 0.65
CA GLN A 74 -18.15 25.34 -0.70
C GLN A 74 -18.47 23.97 -1.31
N VAL A 75 -17.57 23.00 -1.18
CA VAL A 75 -17.76 21.61 -1.66
C VAL A 75 -19.02 21.00 -1.05
N ALA A 76 -19.27 21.22 0.24
CA ALA A 76 -20.43 20.70 0.95
C ALA A 76 -21.78 21.19 0.37
N LYS A 77 -21.79 22.34 -0.31
CA LYS A 77 -23.00 22.96 -0.88
C LYS A 77 -23.10 22.74 -2.39
N ALA A 78 -22.02 22.31 -3.05
CA ALA A 78 -21.96 22.14 -4.49
C ALA A 78 -22.47 20.75 -4.92
N SER A 79 -22.82 20.63 -6.21
CA SER A 79 -23.15 19.34 -6.83
C SER A 79 -22.64 19.29 -8.27
N GLY A 80 -22.67 18.10 -8.88
CA GLY A 80 -22.29 17.91 -10.29
C GLY A 80 -20.90 18.44 -10.63
N GLU A 81 -20.79 19.16 -11.75
CA GLU A 81 -19.52 19.66 -12.28
C GLU A 81 -18.86 20.72 -11.39
N ASP A 82 -19.66 21.60 -10.78
CA ASP A 82 -19.15 22.64 -9.87
C ASP A 82 -18.50 22.02 -8.63
N LYS A 83 -19.10 20.92 -8.12
CA LYS A 83 -18.48 20.14 -7.03
C LYS A 83 -17.14 19.56 -7.45
N ILE A 84 -17.03 19.02 -8.67
CA ILE A 84 -15.76 18.46 -9.19
C ILE A 84 -14.68 19.55 -9.30
N LYS A 85 -15.03 20.76 -9.75
CA LYS A 85 -14.09 21.89 -9.84
C LYS A 85 -13.55 22.26 -8.45
N LEU A 86 -14.42 22.36 -7.46
CA LEU A 86 -14.04 22.66 -6.07
C LEU A 86 -13.20 21.52 -5.45
N LEU A 87 -13.59 20.26 -5.67
CA LEU A 87 -12.80 19.11 -5.24
C LEU A 87 -11.41 19.10 -5.88
N GLN A 88 -11.29 19.45 -7.17
CA GLN A 88 -9.98 19.55 -7.82
C GLN A 88 -9.11 20.66 -7.21
N GLN A 89 -9.69 21.82 -6.88
CA GLN A 89 -8.99 22.88 -6.16
C GLN A 89 -8.53 22.41 -4.78
N LEU A 90 -9.41 21.70 -4.05
CA LEU A 90 -9.09 21.16 -2.74
C LEU A 90 -7.98 20.10 -2.81
N ALA A 91 -8.02 19.20 -3.79
CA ALA A 91 -6.97 18.20 -4.02
C ALA A 91 -5.61 18.86 -4.29
N ASN A 92 -5.58 19.96 -5.05
CA ASN A 92 -4.36 20.71 -5.31
C ASN A 92 -3.81 21.36 -4.04
N LYS A 93 -4.68 21.91 -3.19
CA LYS A 93 -4.25 22.47 -1.89
C LYS A 93 -3.57 21.44 -1.01
N TRP A 94 -4.06 20.21 -0.98
CA TRP A 94 -3.44 19.12 -0.24
C TRP A 94 -2.17 18.58 -0.90
N ASP A 95 -2.07 18.68 -2.22
CA ASP A 95 -0.85 18.37 -2.98
C ASP A 95 0.29 19.34 -2.65
N ASP A 96 -0.03 20.66 -2.59
CA ASP A 96 0.93 21.73 -2.30
C ASP A 96 1.64 21.53 -0.94
N VAL A 97 0.96 20.87 0.02
CA VAL A 97 1.51 20.54 1.34
C VAL A 97 1.93 19.07 1.49
N ALA A 98 2.02 18.34 0.38
CA ALA A 98 2.41 16.93 0.30
C ALA A 98 1.63 16.03 1.28
N LYS A 99 0.31 16.21 1.35
CA LYS A 99 -0.60 15.41 2.18
C LYS A 99 -1.45 14.48 1.31
N PRO A 100 -0.95 13.26 1.02
CA PRO A 100 -1.64 12.33 0.12
C PRO A 100 -2.94 11.76 0.71
N ALA A 101 -3.09 11.70 2.04
CA ALA A 101 -4.27 11.10 2.66
C ALA A 101 -5.57 11.88 2.37
N PRO A 102 -5.70 13.18 2.69
CA PRO A 102 -6.89 13.95 2.28
C PRO A 102 -7.10 13.96 0.77
N GLN A 103 -6.01 14.11 0.01
CA GLN A 103 -6.04 14.13 -1.46
C GLN A 103 -6.69 12.85 -2.04
N ALA A 104 -6.38 11.68 -1.46
CA ALA A 104 -6.95 10.41 -1.90
C ALA A 104 -8.48 10.34 -1.75
N PHE A 105 -8.98 10.76 -0.58
CA PHE A 105 -10.42 10.81 -0.32
C PHE A 105 -11.14 11.79 -1.26
N ILE A 106 -10.50 12.91 -1.60
CA ILE A 106 -11.04 13.90 -2.53
C ILE A 106 -11.14 13.31 -3.94
N TYR A 107 -10.10 12.63 -4.42
CA TYR A 107 -10.16 11.98 -5.73
C TYR A 107 -11.19 10.85 -5.77
N GLU A 108 -11.36 10.10 -4.68
CA GLU A 108 -12.44 9.12 -4.57
C GLU A 108 -13.81 9.81 -4.63
N GLU A 109 -14.00 10.94 -3.95
CA GLU A 109 -15.24 11.70 -4.02
C GLU A 109 -15.51 12.22 -5.44
N MET A 110 -14.49 12.73 -6.13
CA MET A 110 -14.60 13.10 -7.55
C MET A 110 -15.02 11.90 -8.40
N ALA A 111 -14.47 10.72 -8.15
CA ALA A 111 -14.82 9.49 -8.85
C ALA A 111 -16.25 9.00 -8.54
N LYS A 112 -16.75 9.24 -7.31
CA LYS A 112 -18.15 8.97 -6.95
C LYS A 112 -19.12 9.91 -7.66
N VAL A 113 -18.75 11.18 -7.83
CA VAL A 113 -19.57 12.16 -8.56
C VAL A 113 -19.52 11.92 -10.07
N SER A 114 -18.35 11.58 -10.61
CA SER A 114 -18.13 11.28 -12.02
C SER A 114 -17.15 10.10 -12.15
N PRO A 115 -17.63 8.87 -12.44
CA PRO A 115 -16.83 7.65 -12.37
C PRO A 115 -15.88 7.48 -13.56
N LYS A 116 -14.94 8.41 -13.69
CA LYS A 116 -13.87 8.40 -14.69
C LYS A 116 -12.69 7.56 -14.23
N PHE A 117 -12.04 6.89 -15.17
CA PHE A 117 -10.83 6.11 -14.94
C PHE A 117 -9.75 6.92 -14.22
N GLU A 118 -9.54 8.17 -14.63
CA GLU A 118 -8.48 9.03 -14.13
C GLU A 118 -8.66 9.38 -12.65
N TYR A 119 -9.91 9.56 -12.19
CA TYR A 119 -10.18 9.88 -10.79
C TYR A 119 -9.97 8.66 -9.89
N TRP A 120 -10.40 7.48 -10.34
CA TRP A 120 -10.12 6.23 -9.62
C TRP A 120 -8.62 5.91 -9.57
N LEU A 121 -7.90 6.12 -10.67
CA LEU A 121 -6.45 5.93 -10.70
C LEU A 121 -5.74 6.91 -9.75
N LYS A 122 -6.10 8.20 -9.79
CA LYS A 122 -5.54 9.21 -8.88
C LYS A 122 -5.84 8.91 -7.42
N ALA A 123 -7.07 8.48 -7.10
CA ALA A 123 -7.43 8.05 -5.76
C ALA A 123 -6.58 6.87 -5.29
N GLY A 124 -6.43 5.83 -6.12
CA GLY A 124 -5.58 4.68 -5.82
C GLY A 124 -4.11 5.06 -5.57
N ASN A 125 -3.56 5.92 -6.42
CA ASN A 125 -2.18 6.42 -6.28
C ASN A 125 -1.99 7.21 -4.99
N ALA A 126 -2.91 8.12 -4.67
CA ALA A 126 -2.85 8.94 -3.47
C ALA A 126 -3.07 8.09 -2.19
N TYR A 127 -4.00 7.13 -2.20
CA TYR A 127 -4.17 6.20 -1.07
C TYR A 127 -2.91 5.38 -0.83
N ARG A 128 -2.28 4.92 -1.93
CA ARG A 128 -1.03 4.17 -1.85
C ARG A 128 0.08 4.99 -1.22
N ALA A 129 0.29 6.22 -1.72
CA ALA A 129 1.25 7.14 -1.15
C ALA A 129 0.95 7.46 0.33
N ALA A 130 -0.33 7.55 0.70
CA ALA A 130 -0.73 7.81 2.07
C ALA A 130 -0.38 6.67 3.03
N TYR A 131 -0.66 5.41 2.67
CA TYR A 131 -0.34 4.29 3.57
C TYR A 131 1.16 3.98 3.57
N THR A 132 1.91 4.18 2.48
CA THR A 132 3.37 3.98 2.51
C THR A 132 4.07 4.93 3.46
N ASN A 133 3.49 6.12 3.68
CA ASN A 133 3.99 7.11 4.64
C ASN A 133 3.59 6.81 6.09
N LEU A 134 2.53 6.02 6.29
CA LEU A 134 1.99 5.67 7.59
C LEU A 134 2.41 4.23 7.90
N GLN A 135 3.52 4.06 8.61
CA GLN A 135 3.96 2.74 9.06
C GLN A 135 2.90 2.08 9.97
N ASP A 136 2.98 0.74 10.07
CA ASP A 136 2.16 -0.23 10.84
C ASP A 136 1.08 0.37 11.77
N SER A 137 0.02 0.89 11.17
CA SER A 137 -1.11 1.50 11.87
C SER A 137 -2.43 1.02 11.27
N THR A 138 -3.50 1.02 12.07
CA THR A 138 -4.85 0.69 11.61
C THR A 138 -5.27 1.59 10.43
N LEU A 139 -4.82 2.85 10.43
CA LEU A 139 -5.06 3.78 9.35
C LEU A 139 -4.37 3.33 8.05
N ALA A 140 -3.12 2.85 8.13
CA ALA A 140 -2.40 2.32 6.97
C ALA A 140 -3.13 1.13 6.33
N GLN A 141 -3.66 0.22 7.14
CA GLN A 141 -4.45 -0.91 6.65
C GLN A 141 -5.73 -0.45 5.93
N ALA A 142 -6.46 0.51 6.52
CA ALA A 142 -7.67 1.07 5.91
C ALA A 142 -7.36 1.78 4.58
N LEU A 143 -6.30 2.60 4.55
CA LEU A 143 -5.88 3.31 3.34
C LEU A 143 -5.39 2.34 2.25
N ASN A 144 -4.71 1.24 2.59
CA ASN A 144 -4.35 0.22 1.62
C ASN A 144 -5.59 -0.47 1.01
N GLN A 145 -6.60 -0.78 1.82
CA GLN A 145 -7.87 -1.32 1.30
C GLN A 145 -8.56 -0.33 0.37
N ASN A 146 -8.56 0.96 0.71
CA ASN A 146 -9.09 2.00 -0.17
C ASN A 146 -8.28 2.11 -1.48
N ALA A 147 -6.95 1.95 -1.44
CA ALA A 147 -6.12 1.91 -2.64
C ALA A 147 -6.53 0.75 -3.56
N ILE A 148 -6.64 -0.46 -3.01
CA ILE A 148 -7.06 -1.66 -3.75
C ILE A 148 -8.43 -1.42 -4.41
N HIS A 149 -9.42 -0.97 -3.63
CA HIS A 149 -10.76 -0.68 -4.15
C HIS A 149 -10.74 0.36 -5.28
N ALA A 150 -9.97 1.44 -5.13
CA ALA A 150 -9.85 2.48 -6.15
C ALA A 150 -9.21 1.96 -7.44
N TYR A 151 -8.14 1.14 -7.36
CA TYR A 151 -7.56 0.53 -8.56
C TYR A 151 -8.48 -0.50 -9.22
N GLU A 152 -9.24 -1.29 -8.44
CA GLU A 152 -10.27 -2.17 -8.99
C GLU A 152 -11.35 -1.40 -9.74
N ALA A 153 -11.79 -0.26 -9.19
CA ALA A 153 -12.73 0.63 -9.87
C ALA A 153 -12.11 1.25 -11.14
N ALA A 154 -10.83 1.64 -11.11
CA ALA A 154 -10.11 2.10 -12.30
C ALA A 154 -10.06 1.00 -13.37
N LEU A 155 -9.77 -0.26 -12.99
CA LEU A 155 -9.72 -1.39 -13.93
C LEU A 155 -11.10 -1.76 -14.49
N LYS A 156 -12.19 -1.54 -13.74
CA LYS A 156 -13.55 -1.65 -14.29
C LYS A 156 -13.82 -0.62 -15.39
N ALA A 157 -13.27 0.59 -15.26
CA ALA A 157 -13.38 1.63 -16.28
C ALA A 157 -12.42 1.43 -17.46
N ASN A 158 -11.23 0.90 -17.21
CA ASN A 158 -10.25 0.53 -18.24
C ASN A 158 -9.47 -0.72 -17.86
N THR A 159 -9.90 -1.87 -18.37
CA THR A 159 -9.35 -3.20 -18.02
C THR A 159 -7.93 -3.44 -18.50
N SER A 160 -7.46 -2.68 -19.49
CA SER A 160 -6.13 -2.81 -20.09
C SER A 160 -5.07 -1.89 -19.47
N SER A 161 -5.46 -1.04 -18.51
CA SER A 161 -4.56 -0.05 -17.92
C SER A 161 -3.40 -0.70 -17.16
N LEU A 162 -2.18 -0.59 -17.72
CA LEU A 162 -0.97 -1.06 -17.05
C LEU A 162 -0.69 -0.29 -15.76
N ASP A 163 -1.01 0.99 -15.69
CA ASP A 163 -0.81 1.82 -14.49
C ASP A 163 -1.71 1.34 -13.33
N ALA A 164 -2.99 1.09 -13.62
CA ALA A 164 -3.91 0.59 -12.59
C ALA A 164 -3.56 -0.84 -12.17
N LYS A 165 -3.13 -1.70 -13.10
CA LYS A 165 -2.61 -3.05 -12.78
C LYS A 165 -1.35 -2.97 -11.90
N THR A 166 -0.43 -2.07 -12.22
CA THR A 166 0.79 -1.84 -11.44
C THR A 166 0.47 -1.38 -10.03
N GLY A 167 -0.39 -0.36 -9.90
CA GLY A 167 -0.82 0.17 -8.61
C GLY A 167 -1.54 -0.86 -7.74
N LEU A 168 -2.49 -1.60 -8.32
CA LEU A 168 -3.19 -2.70 -7.63
C LEU A 168 -2.21 -3.78 -7.19
N GLY A 169 -1.33 -4.21 -8.09
CA GLY A 169 -0.34 -5.23 -7.80
C GLY A 169 0.60 -4.83 -6.66
N ALA A 170 1.09 -3.59 -6.67
CA ALA A 170 1.93 -3.05 -5.61
C ALA A 170 1.19 -2.95 -4.25
N ALA A 171 -0.06 -2.48 -4.25
CA ALA A 171 -0.88 -2.42 -3.04
C ALA A 171 -1.15 -3.81 -2.44
N MET A 172 -1.41 -4.81 -3.30
CA MET A 172 -1.61 -6.19 -2.86
C MET A 172 -0.33 -6.82 -2.30
N VAL A 173 0.83 -6.56 -2.92
CA VAL A 173 2.11 -7.11 -2.45
C VAL A 173 2.54 -6.51 -1.12
N SER A 174 2.39 -5.20 -0.95
CA SER A 174 2.91 -4.49 0.22
C SER A 174 1.93 -4.40 1.39
N GLY A 175 0.62 -4.46 1.15
CA GLY A 175 -0.39 -4.19 2.17
C GLY A 175 -1.35 -5.34 2.47
N THR A 176 -1.09 -6.56 1.98
CA THR A 176 -1.92 -7.73 2.28
C THR A 176 -1.11 -8.92 2.75
N ASN A 177 -1.75 -9.84 3.45
CA ASN A 177 -1.13 -11.09 3.92
C ASN A 177 -0.93 -12.12 2.79
N ASN A 178 -1.50 -11.90 1.60
CA ASN A 178 -1.39 -12.81 0.47
C ASN A 178 -0.93 -12.07 -0.80
N PRO A 179 0.39 -11.86 -0.95
CA PRO A 179 0.93 -11.03 -2.04
C PRO A 179 0.78 -11.67 -3.43
N MET A 180 0.42 -12.96 -3.52
CA MET A 180 0.55 -13.72 -4.76
C MET A 180 -0.32 -13.23 -5.92
N ALA A 181 -1.54 -12.77 -5.62
CA ALA A 181 -2.41 -12.20 -6.65
C ALA A 181 -1.82 -10.88 -7.21
N GLY A 182 -1.21 -10.06 -6.34
CA GLY A 182 -0.48 -8.86 -6.77
C GLY A 182 0.74 -9.20 -7.63
N ILE A 183 1.51 -10.23 -7.25
CA ILE A 183 2.65 -10.70 -8.04
C ILE A 183 2.21 -11.19 -9.43
N ALA A 184 1.09 -11.93 -9.54
CA ALA A 184 0.56 -12.35 -10.82
C ALA A 184 0.24 -11.15 -11.73
N LEU A 185 -0.40 -10.12 -11.17
CA LEU A 185 -0.75 -8.90 -11.88
C LEU A 185 0.49 -8.13 -12.35
N LEU A 186 1.50 -7.98 -11.49
CA LEU A 186 2.76 -7.32 -11.85
C LEU A 186 3.55 -8.11 -12.91
N ARG A 187 3.44 -9.45 -12.92
CA ARG A 187 4.03 -10.28 -13.97
C ARG A 187 3.38 -10.05 -15.32
N GLU A 188 2.06 -9.81 -15.37
CA GLU A 188 1.39 -9.39 -16.60
C GLU A 188 1.89 -8.03 -17.07
N VAL A 189 2.05 -7.07 -16.14
CA VAL A 189 2.58 -5.74 -16.46
C VAL A 189 3.96 -5.86 -17.09
N VAL A 190 4.92 -6.55 -16.47
CA VAL A 190 6.27 -6.67 -17.04
C VAL A 190 6.35 -7.53 -18.30
N ALA A 191 5.31 -8.32 -18.60
CA ALA A 191 5.21 -9.01 -19.89
C ALA A 191 4.78 -8.06 -21.01
N ALA A 192 3.91 -7.09 -20.71
CA ALA A 192 3.44 -6.08 -21.66
C ALA A 192 4.39 -4.88 -21.78
N ASP A 193 4.94 -4.43 -20.65
CA ASP A 193 5.93 -3.36 -20.52
C ASP A 193 7.11 -3.84 -19.66
N PRO A 194 8.13 -4.48 -20.28
CA PRO A 194 9.30 -4.99 -19.57
C PRO A 194 10.07 -3.95 -18.76
N LYS A 195 9.92 -2.66 -19.11
CA LYS A 195 10.61 -1.53 -18.48
C LYS A 195 9.72 -0.81 -17.47
N ASN A 196 8.55 -1.33 -17.13
CA ASN A 196 7.72 -0.69 -16.11
C ASN A 196 8.48 -0.59 -14.77
N LEU A 197 8.81 0.64 -14.37
CA LEU A 197 9.74 0.90 -13.27
C LEU A 197 9.19 0.38 -11.94
N GLU A 198 7.94 0.71 -11.64
CA GLU A 198 7.31 0.37 -10.36
C GLU A 198 7.02 -1.13 -10.24
N ALA A 199 6.60 -1.77 -11.33
CA ALA A 199 6.41 -3.23 -11.34
C ALA A 199 7.74 -3.97 -11.14
N ASN A 200 8.82 -3.54 -11.80
CA ASN A 200 10.15 -4.13 -11.58
C ASN A 200 10.67 -3.88 -10.17
N LYS A 201 10.48 -2.68 -9.60
CA LYS A 201 10.83 -2.40 -8.19
C LYS A 201 10.09 -3.33 -7.23
N THR A 202 8.78 -3.44 -7.37
CA THR A 202 7.96 -4.26 -6.45
C THR A 202 8.26 -5.75 -6.60
N LEU A 203 8.41 -6.26 -7.83
CA LEU A 203 8.82 -7.65 -8.07
C LEU A 203 10.25 -7.91 -7.56
N GLY A 204 11.17 -6.95 -7.67
CA GLY A 204 12.53 -7.03 -7.15
C GLY A 204 12.56 -7.12 -5.63
N LEU A 205 11.81 -6.26 -4.94
CA LEU A 205 11.62 -6.29 -3.49
C LEU A 205 11.06 -7.64 -3.02
N PHE A 206 9.98 -8.10 -3.65
CA PHE A 206 9.41 -9.41 -3.34
C PHE A 206 10.41 -10.56 -3.61
N SER A 207 11.23 -10.44 -4.65
CA SER A 207 12.27 -11.42 -4.96
C SER A 207 13.35 -11.46 -3.87
N LEU A 208 13.75 -10.33 -3.30
CA LEU A 208 14.66 -10.31 -2.13
C LEU A 208 14.02 -10.98 -0.91
N GLN A 209 12.76 -10.64 -0.59
CA GLN A 209 12.03 -11.21 0.55
C GLN A 209 11.86 -12.73 0.42
N SER A 210 11.60 -13.21 -0.80
CA SER A 210 11.46 -14.63 -1.11
C SER A 210 12.80 -15.33 -1.42
N ARG A 211 13.94 -14.65 -1.20
CA ARG A 211 15.30 -15.16 -1.41
C ARG A 211 15.62 -15.59 -2.85
N GLN A 212 14.88 -15.08 -3.82
CA GLN A 212 15.13 -15.23 -5.25
C GLN A 212 16.11 -14.15 -5.73
N PHE A 213 17.33 -14.20 -5.19
CA PHE A 213 18.31 -13.11 -5.33
C PHE A 213 18.72 -12.82 -6.78
N ASP A 214 18.87 -13.84 -7.63
CA ASP A 214 19.20 -13.65 -9.05
C ASP A 214 18.13 -12.82 -9.78
N LYS A 215 16.85 -13.14 -9.53
CA LYS A 215 15.73 -12.38 -10.09
C LYS A 215 15.69 -10.96 -9.54
N ALA A 216 15.96 -10.77 -8.25
CA ALA A 216 16.04 -9.44 -7.67
C ALA A 216 17.11 -8.60 -8.37
N ILE A 217 18.31 -9.15 -8.59
CA ILE A 217 19.42 -8.49 -9.29
C ILE A 217 19.00 -8.07 -10.70
N GLU A 218 18.39 -8.95 -11.49
CA GLU A 218 17.90 -8.61 -12.85
C GLU A 218 16.87 -7.47 -12.84
N ARG A 219 15.94 -7.51 -11.89
CA ARG A 219 14.89 -6.50 -11.76
C ARG A 219 15.47 -5.14 -11.36
N PHE A 220 16.37 -5.09 -10.38
CA PHE A 220 16.98 -3.83 -9.96
C PHE A 220 17.94 -3.26 -11.00
N LYS A 221 18.62 -4.10 -11.80
CA LYS A 221 19.36 -3.62 -12.99
C LYS A 221 18.43 -2.89 -13.96
N THR A 222 17.27 -3.49 -14.28
CA THR A 222 16.26 -2.87 -15.16
C THR A 222 15.75 -1.51 -14.64
N VAL A 223 15.62 -1.37 -13.33
CA VAL A 223 15.22 -0.12 -12.69
C VAL A 223 16.33 0.93 -12.79
N ILE A 224 17.57 0.56 -12.43
CA ILE A 224 18.74 1.45 -12.43
C ILE A 224 19.07 1.93 -13.84
N ASP A 225 18.90 1.09 -14.87
CA ASP A 225 19.13 1.48 -16.26
C ASP A 225 18.22 2.62 -16.74
N GLN A 226 17.07 2.81 -16.09
CA GLN A 226 16.11 3.87 -16.43
C GLN A 226 16.18 5.06 -15.48
N LYS A 227 16.22 4.78 -14.18
CA LYS A 227 16.27 5.79 -13.14
C LYS A 227 17.20 5.31 -12.02
N PRO A 228 18.49 5.66 -12.11
CA PRO A 228 19.44 5.41 -11.04
C PRO A 228 18.97 6.11 -9.76
N ASP A 229 18.83 5.37 -8.67
CA ASP A 229 18.54 5.93 -7.35
C ASP A 229 19.22 5.11 -6.24
N ALA A 230 19.42 5.75 -5.08
CA ALA A 230 20.15 5.15 -3.96
C ALA A 230 19.52 3.84 -3.47
N GLU A 231 18.20 3.80 -3.40
CA GLU A 231 17.41 2.66 -2.92
C GLU A 231 17.59 1.43 -3.82
N SER A 232 17.48 1.59 -5.13
CA SER A 232 17.59 0.50 -6.10
C SER A 232 19.01 -0.07 -6.11
N TYR A 233 20.05 0.77 -5.98
CA TYR A 233 21.42 0.31 -5.82
C TYR A 233 21.64 -0.45 -4.49
N PHE A 234 20.99 -0.01 -3.41
CA PHE A 234 21.06 -0.70 -2.12
C PHE A 234 20.47 -2.12 -2.22
N TYR A 235 19.31 -2.25 -2.87
CA TYR A 235 18.68 -3.54 -3.06
C TYR A 235 19.44 -4.43 -4.05
N LEU A 236 20.03 -3.86 -5.11
CA LEU A 236 20.94 -4.58 -6.00
C LEU A 236 22.15 -5.13 -5.23
N ALA A 237 22.78 -4.31 -4.38
CA ALA A 237 23.91 -4.70 -3.56
C ALA A 237 23.55 -5.82 -2.57
N THR A 238 22.36 -5.73 -1.95
CA THR A 238 21.82 -6.77 -1.06
C THR A 238 21.63 -8.09 -1.81
N GLY A 239 21.14 -8.04 -3.06
CA GLY A 239 21.06 -9.21 -3.93
C GLY A 239 22.43 -9.86 -4.15
N TYR A 240 23.43 -9.06 -4.54
CA TYR A 240 24.80 -9.55 -4.75
C TYR A 240 25.46 -10.11 -3.48
N GLU A 241 25.26 -9.46 -2.33
CA GLU A 241 25.75 -9.92 -1.02
C GLU A 241 25.24 -11.34 -0.72
N ASN A 242 23.94 -11.58 -0.94
CA ASN A 242 23.31 -12.86 -0.60
C ASN A 242 23.73 -14.03 -1.51
N ILE A 243 24.22 -13.75 -2.73
CA ILE A 243 24.78 -14.78 -3.62
C ILE A 243 26.32 -14.85 -3.57
N GLY A 244 26.96 -14.11 -2.66
CA GLY A 244 28.41 -14.16 -2.44
C GLY A 244 29.23 -13.34 -3.43
N MET A 245 28.60 -12.53 -4.28
CA MET A 245 29.27 -11.62 -5.23
C MET A 245 29.74 -10.35 -4.50
N LYS A 246 30.73 -10.52 -3.60
CA LYS A 246 31.20 -9.49 -2.67
C LYS A 246 31.67 -8.21 -3.37
N LYS A 247 32.39 -8.31 -4.50
CA LYS A 247 32.94 -7.14 -5.21
C LYS A 247 31.83 -6.28 -5.82
N GLU A 248 30.86 -6.92 -6.43
CA GLU A 248 29.68 -6.31 -7.04
C GLU A 248 28.77 -5.69 -5.98
N ALA A 249 28.59 -6.38 -4.85
CA ALA A 249 27.87 -5.85 -3.70
C ALA A 249 28.51 -4.55 -3.17
N VAL A 250 29.83 -4.54 -2.94
CA VAL A 250 30.56 -3.34 -2.49
C VAL A 250 30.41 -2.20 -3.49
N THR A 251 30.55 -2.47 -4.79
CA THR A 251 30.40 -1.46 -5.85
C THR A 251 29.00 -0.85 -5.86
N ALA A 252 27.96 -1.69 -5.79
CA ALA A 252 26.58 -1.23 -5.76
C ALA A 252 26.24 -0.46 -4.47
N PHE A 253 26.76 -0.90 -3.32
CA PHE A 253 26.62 -0.17 -2.06
C PHE A 253 27.29 1.21 -2.11
N GLN A 254 28.49 1.33 -2.70
CA GLN A 254 29.14 2.62 -2.90
C GLN A 254 28.29 3.56 -3.76
N LYS A 255 27.72 3.04 -4.87
CA LYS A 255 26.80 3.81 -5.72
C LYS A 255 25.54 4.26 -4.97
N SER A 256 24.98 3.39 -4.13
CA SER A 256 23.86 3.75 -3.26
C SER A 256 24.24 4.91 -2.33
N LYS A 257 25.40 4.84 -1.68
CA LYS A 257 25.90 5.89 -0.79
C LYS A 257 26.16 7.21 -1.52
N GLU A 258 26.76 7.18 -2.70
CA GLU A 258 27.02 8.37 -3.52
C GLU A 258 25.74 9.14 -3.88
N LEU A 259 24.64 8.42 -4.12
CA LEU A 259 23.35 8.98 -4.48
C LEU A 259 22.48 9.35 -3.29
N ALA A 260 22.82 8.88 -2.08
CA ALA A 260 22.06 9.13 -0.88
C ALA A 260 22.42 10.48 -0.25
N ALA A 261 21.41 11.29 0.09
CA ALA A 261 21.56 12.44 0.98
C ALA A 261 21.22 12.09 2.45
N ASP A 262 21.45 10.83 2.85
CA ASP A 262 21.14 10.31 4.18
C ASP A 262 22.40 9.79 4.88
N PRO A 263 22.87 10.47 5.95
CA PRO A 263 24.00 10.03 6.74
C PRO A 263 23.81 8.67 7.42
N SER A 264 22.58 8.32 7.80
CA SER A 264 22.28 7.06 8.49
C SER A 264 22.44 5.86 7.55
N LEU A 265 21.90 5.97 6.33
CA LEU A 265 22.10 4.99 5.26
C LEU A 265 23.58 4.88 4.91
N SER A 266 24.30 6.00 4.83
CA SER A 266 25.73 6.03 4.55
C SER A 266 26.55 5.24 5.59
N GLN A 267 26.29 5.46 6.88
CA GLN A 267 26.95 4.71 7.96
C GLN A 267 26.61 3.22 7.95
N PHE A 268 25.35 2.87 7.65
CA PHE A 268 24.95 1.48 7.50
C PHE A 268 25.71 0.80 6.36
N ILE A 269 25.78 1.46 5.21
CA ILE A 269 26.52 0.98 4.03
C ILE A 269 28.02 0.79 4.35
N ASP A 270 28.64 1.72 5.07
CA ASP A 270 30.06 1.61 5.43
C ASP A 270 30.34 0.36 6.28
N ARG A 271 29.45 0.02 7.22
CA ARG A 271 29.53 -1.22 8.00
C ARG A 271 29.41 -2.45 7.10
N LYS A 272 28.44 -2.45 6.18
CA LYS A 272 28.25 -3.54 5.21
C LYS A 272 29.47 -3.77 4.33
N ILE A 273 30.08 -2.70 3.82
CA ILE A 273 31.30 -2.79 3.00
C ILE A 273 32.47 -3.36 3.84
N ALA A 274 32.62 -2.94 5.10
CA ALA A 274 33.66 -3.44 5.98
C ALA A 274 33.47 -4.94 6.32
N GLU A 275 32.23 -5.42 6.47
CA GLU A 275 31.92 -6.84 6.65
C GLU A 275 32.26 -7.67 5.40
N LEU A 276 31.93 -7.17 4.21
CA LEU A 276 32.20 -7.86 2.94
C LEU A 276 33.69 -7.91 2.58
N SER A 277 34.48 -6.97 3.09
CA SER A 277 35.92 -6.87 2.83
C SER A 277 36.78 -7.75 3.76
N LYS A 278 36.16 -8.43 4.73
CA LYS A 278 36.78 -9.48 5.55
C LYS A 278 36.64 -10.85 4.89
#